data_AF-A0A2V1HSJ0-F1
#
_entry.id   AF-A0A2V1HSJ0-F1
#
_cell.length_a   1.000
_cell.length_b   1.000
_cell.length_c   1.000
_cell.angle_alpha   90.00
_cell.angle_beta   90.00
_cell.angle_gamma   90.00
#
_symmetry.space_group_name_H-M   'P 1'
#
loop_
_entity.id
_entity.type
_entity.pdbx_description
1 polymer ?
#
loop_
_entity_poly.entity_id
_entity_poly.type
_entity_poly.pdbx_seq_one_letter_code
_entity_poly.pdbx_strand_id
1 'polypeptide(L)'
;MPGPGRDAALLAETVRGDRGISGQIAGVQVLSYTEDEAVVDTAFQLRTGELVGFAIALRWVEGDWKVLLTDKGQPPYRPVLLQSLGGYVPWSGL
;
A
#
# COMPACT_ATOMS: atom_id res chain seq x y z
N MET A 1 -4.42 -12.45 2.03
CA MET A 1 -5.37 -13.38 2.70
C MET A 1 -5.65 -14.57 1.79
N PRO A 2 -5.83 -15.81 2.28
CA PRO A 2 -6.33 -16.90 1.44
C PRO A 2 -7.66 -16.49 0.77
N GLY A 3 -7.84 -16.86 -0.50
CA GLY A 3 -9.06 -16.55 -1.26
C GLY A 3 -8.79 -16.12 -2.71
N PRO A 4 -9.86 -15.86 -3.48
CA PRO A 4 -9.79 -15.63 -4.92
C PRO A 4 -8.82 -14.53 -5.32
N GLY A 5 -8.76 -13.44 -4.54
CA GLY A 5 -7.84 -12.35 -4.79
C GLY A 5 -6.36 -12.75 -4.69
N ARG A 6 -5.98 -13.59 -3.72
CA ARG A 6 -4.61 -14.12 -3.64
C ARG A 6 -4.29 -14.98 -4.85
N ASP A 7 -5.21 -15.87 -5.21
CA ASP A 7 -4.98 -16.82 -6.30
C ASP A 7 -4.85 -16.07 -7.64
N ALA A 8 -5.71 -15.07 -7.87
CA ALA A 8 -5.60 -14.18 -9.02
C ALA A 8 -4.28 -13.38 -9.03
N ALA A 9 -3.82 -12.88 -7.87
CA ALA A 9 -2.56 -12.14 -7.77
C ALA A 9 -1.32 -13.03 -8.01
N LEU A 10 -1.36 -14.31 -7.62
CA LEU A 10 -0.27 -15.26 -7.89
C LEU A 10 -0.20 -15.67 -9.36
N LEU A 11 -1.36 -15.72 -10.04
CA LEU A 11 -1.44 -15.99 -11.48
C LEU A 11 -1.15 -14.75 -12.34
N ALA A 12 -1.22 -13.55 -11.77
CA ALA A 12 -0.94 -12.33 -12.47
C ALA A 12 0.52 -12.31 -12.92
N GLU A 13 0.75 -12.21 -14.23
CA GLU A 13 2.07 -11.90 -14.75
C GLU A 13 2.50 -10.54 -14.20
N THR A 14 3.50 -10.55 -13.31
CA THR A 14 4.11 -9.31 -12.87
C THR A 14 4.85 -8.75 -14.06
N VAL A 15 4.35 -7.67 -14.66
CA VAL A 15 5.11 -6.90 -15.65
C VAL A 15 6.30 -6.30 -14.90
N ARG A 16 7.42 -7.02 -14.90
CA ARG A 16 8.72 -6.46 -14.49
C ARG A 16 9.16 -5.49 -15.58
N GLY A 17 8.64 -4.28 -15.51
CA GLY A 17 9.14 -3.17 -16.31
C GLY A 17 10.44 -2.67 -15.69
N ASP A 18 11.48 -2.58 -16.50
CA ASP A 18 12.74 -1.87 -16.22
C ASP A 18 12.58 -0.34 -16.15
N ARG A 19 11.37 0.18 -16.41
CA ARG A 19 11.02 1.61 -16.42
C ARG A 19 10.21 2.06 -15.20
N GLY A 20 10.24 1.31 -14.10
CA GLY A 20 9.55 1.70 -12.87
C GLY A 20 10.12 3.02 -12.30
N ILE A 21 9.25 3.90 -11.81
CA ILE A 21 9.68 5.09 -11.07
C ILE A 21 9.99 4.66 -9.63
N SER A 22 11.24 4.83 -9.20
CA SER A 22 11.61 4.56 -7.81
C SER A 22 11.09 5.66 -6.89
N GLY A 23 10.64 5.27 -5.70
CA GLY A 23 10.30 6.19 -4.61
C GLY A 23 10.90 5.73 -3.28
N GLN A 24 10.97 6.66 -2.34
CA GLN A 24 11.32 6.42 -0.94
C GLN A 24 10.08 6.59 -0.06
N ILE A 25 9.97 5.81 1.01
CA ILE A 25 8.89 6.03 1.99
C ILE A 25 9.16 7.38 2.66
N ALA A 26 8.17 8.26 2.64
CA ALA A 26 8.23 9.61 3.21
C ALA A 26 7.42 9.72 4.51
N GLY A 27 6.40 8.87 4.67
CA GLY A 27 5.59 8.84 5.89
C GLY A 27 4.51 7.77 5.84
N VAL A 28 3.89 7.56 6.98
CA VAL A 28 2.75 6.63 7.14
C VAL A 28 1.62 7.31 7.90
N GLN A 29 0.39 6.99 7.54
CA GLN A 29 -0.80 7.42 8.25
C GLN A 29 -1.73 6.23 8.44
N VAL A 30 -2.18 5.98 9.67
CA VAL A 30 -3.24 5.01 9.93
C VAL A 30 -4.58 5.70 9.71
N LEU A 31 -5.32 5.29 8.68
CA LEU A 31 -6.63 5.85 8.34
C LEU A 31 -7.76 5.24 9.18
N SER A 32 -7.64 3.94 9.48
CA SER A 32 -8.55 3.23 10.39
C SER A 32 -7.85 2.02 10.99
N TYR A 33 -8.28 1.63 12.19
CA TYR A 33 -7.72 0.50 12.91
C TYR A 33 -8.76 -0.13 13.85
N THR A 34 -8.77 -1.45 13.85
CA THR A 34 -9.44 -2.35 14.80
C THR A 34 -8.48 -3.51 15.11
N GLU A 35 -8.88 -4.43 15.99
CA GLU A 35 -8.07 -5.61 16.31
C GLU A 35 -7.83 -6.52 15.08
N ASP A 36 -8.83 -6.60 14.18
CA ASP A 36 -8.79 -7.50 13.02
C ASP A 36 -8.53 -6.80 11.68
N GLU A 37 -8.75 -5.49 11.57
CA GLU A 37 -8.66 -4.75 10.32
C GLU A 37 -7.94 -3.41 10.47
N ALA A 38 -7.18 -3.01 9.45
CA ALA A 38 -6.55 -1.70 9.39
C ALA A 38 -6.51 -1.17 7.96
N VAL A 39 -6.51 0.15 7.81
CA VAL A 39 -6.15 0.82 6.56
C VAL A 39 -4.99 1.76 6.84
N VAL A 40 -3.85 1.52 6.20
CA VAL A 40 -2.62 2.31 6.34
C VAL A 40 -2.31 2.96 5.01
N ASP A 41 -2.20 4.28 5.01
CA ASP A 41 -1.71 5.03 3.85
C ASP A 41 -0.20 5.27 3.96
N THR A 42 0.52 4.85 2.94
CA THR A 42 1.97 5.02 2.85
C THR A 42 2.28 6.10 1.83
N ALA A 43 2.92 7.17 2.28
CA ALA A 43 3.39 8.23 1.40
C ALA A 43 4.77 7.87 0.85
N PHE A 44 4.94 8.03 -0.46
CA PHE A 44 6.19 7.86 -1.18
C PHE A 44 6.61 9.18 -1.81
N GLN A 45 7.89 9.55 -1.64
CA GLN A 45 8.55 10.57 -2.42
C GLN A 45 9.16 9.91 -3.66
N LEU A 46 8.59 10.17 -4.83
CA LEU A 46 9.12 9.67 -6.11
C LEU A 46 10.38 10.46 -6.49
N ARG A 47 11.29 9.83 -7.24
CA ARG A 47 12.49 10.52 -7.79
C ARG A 47 12.15 11.67 -8.72
N THR A 48 10.96 11.67 -9.30
CA THR A 48 10.42 12.73 -10.16
C THR A 48 9.95 13.97 -9.38
N GLY A 49 9.85 13.87 -8.04
CA GLY A 49 9.54 14.99 -7.15
C GLY A 49 8.12 14.96 -6.57
N GLU A 50 7.23 14.15 -7.13
CA GLU A 50 5.87 14.00 -6.62
C GLU A 50 5.82 13.20 -5.33
N LEU A 51 4.89 13.60 -4.46
CA LEU A 51 4.45 12.79 -3.31
C LEU A 51 3.21 11.99 -3.72
N VAL A 52 3.24 10.68 -3.46
CA VAL A 52 2.15 9.76 -3.77
C VAL A 52 1.76 9.00 -2.51
N GLY A 53 0.48 9.03 -2.15
CA GLY A 53 -0.11 8.21 -1.10
C GLY A 53 -0.64 6.92 -1.69
N PHE A 54 -0.43 5.81 -1.01
CA PHE A 54 -1.03 4.54 -1.35
C PHE A 54 -1.60 3.82 -0.12
N ALA A 55 -2.93 3.83 -0.03
CA ALA A 55 -3.67 3.17 1.04
C ALA A 55 -3.70 1.65 0.83
N ILE A 56 -3.39 0.92 1.90
CA ILE A 56 -3.34 -0.53 1.94
C ILE A 56 -4.33 -0.99 3.00
N ALA A 57 -5.34 -1.77 2.57
CA ALA A 57 -6.24 -2.47 3.47
C ALA A 57 -5.58 -3.76 3.95
N LEU A 58 -5.61 -3.98 5.27
CA LEU A 58 -4.99 -5.10 5.96
C LEU A 58 -6.02 -5.82 6.82
N ARG A 59 -5.87 -7.14 6.93
CA ARG A 59 -6.61 -7.96 7.89
C ARG A 59 -5.66 -8.85 8.68
N TRP A 60 -5.86 -8.92 9.98
CA TRP A 60 -5.11 -9.81 10.88
C TRP A 60 -5.60 -11.23 10.69
N VAL A 61 -4.72 -12.14 10.28
CA VAL A 61 -5.04 -13.56 10.19
C VAL A 61 -3.86 -14.40 10.60
N GLU A 62 -4.14 -15.34 11.51
CA GLU A 62 -3.18 -16.33 11.98
C GLU A 62 -1.87 -15.69 12.46
N GLY A 63 -2.00 -14.58 13.20
CA GLY A 63 -0.86 -13.91 13.85
C GLY A 63 -0.09 -12.91 12.98
N ASP A 64 -0.60 -12.54 11.81
CA ASP A 64 0.07 -11.57 10.94
C ASP A 64 -0.92 -10.77 10.07
N TRP A 65 -0.59 -9.51 9.80
CA TRP A 65 -1.35 -8.61 8.94
C TRP A 65 -1.16 -8.99 7.47
N LYS A 66 -2.25 -9.34 6.78
CA LYS A 66 -2.22 -9.65 5.35
C LYS A 66 -2.92 -8.55 4.55
N VAL A 67 -2.38 -8.27 3.36
CA VAL A 67 -3.05 -7.40 2.39
C VAL A 67 -4.39 -8.01 1.96
N LEU A 68 -5.41 -7.17 1.98
CA LEU A 68 -6.71 -7.41 1.40
C LEU A 68 -6.68 -7.02 -0.07
N LEU A 69 -7.06 -7.95 -0.94
CA LEU A 69 -7.17 -7.75 -2.37
C LEU A 69 -8.62 -7.97 -2.80
N THR A 70 -9.02 -7.28 -3.86
CA THR A 70 -10.25 -7.60 -4.59
C THR A 70 -10.19 -9.03 -5.16
N ASP A 71 -11.32 -9.59 -5.58
CA ASP A 71 -11.38 -10.93 -6.19
C ASP A 71 -10.51 -11.06 -7.45
N LYS A 72 -10.14 -9.94 -8.08
CA LYS A 72 -9.23 -9.86 -9.23
C LYS A 72 -7.76 -9.77 -8.83
N GLY A 73 -7.44 -9.88 -7.54
CA GLY A 73 -6.08 -9.78 -7.01
C GLY A 73 -5.49 -8.38 -7.02
N GLN A 74 -6.33 -7.35 -7.13
CA GLN A 74 -5.90 -5.95 -7.13
C GLN A 74 -6.10 -5.32 -5.76
N PRO A 75 -5.23 -4.37 -5.35
CA PRO A 75 -5.49 -3.52 -4.20
C PRO A 75 -6.84 -2.79 -4.32
N PRO A 76 -7.60 -2.64 -3.23
CA PRO A 76 -8.91 -1.98 -3.27
C PRO A 76 -8.78 -0.45 -3.46
N TYR A 77 -7.65 0.14 -3.08
CA TYR A 77 -7.37 1.55 -3.26
C TYR A 77 -6.38 1.77 -4.42
N ARG A 78 -6.42 2.97 -5.00
CA ARG A 78 -5.47 3.41 -6.03
C ARG A 78 -4.53 4.45 -5.43
N PRO A 79 -3.28 4.54 -5.90
CA PRO A 79 -2.38 5.61 -5.50
C PRO A 79 -2.96 6.98 -5.87
N VAL A 80 -2.70 7.99 -5.03
CA VAL A 80 -3.16 9.37 -5.22
C VAL A 80 -2.00 10.34 -5.04
N LEU A 81 -2.03 11.46 -5.76
CA LEU A 81 -1.07 12.56 -5.54
C LEU A 81 -1.37 13.27 -4.22
N LEU A 82 -0.34 13.52 -3.44
CA LEU A 82 -0.42 14.28 -2.19
C LEU A 82 0.13 15.69 -2.39
N GLN A 83 -0.50 16.66 -1.74
CA GLN A 83 -0.01 18.04 -1.72
C GLN A 83 1.01 18.29 -0.60
N SER A 84 0.97 17.48 0.46
CA SER A 84 1.89 17.56 1.60
C SER A 84 1.86 16.26 2.42
N LEU A 85 2.76 16.14 3.39
CA LEU A 85 2.77 15.09 4.42
C LEU A 85 1.96 15.47 5.68
N GLY A 86 1.08 16.46 5.60
CA GLY A 86 0.23 16.85 6.73
C GLY A 86 -0.61 15.67 7.22
N GLY A 87 -0.47 15.31 8.50
CA GLY A 87 -1.17 14.17 9.10
C GLY A 87 -0.46 12.82 9.00
N TYR A 88 0.66 12.74 8.25
CA TYR A 88 1.52 11.57 8.23
C TYR A 88 2.52 11.64 9.38
N VAL A 89 2.81 10.48 9.98
CA VAL A 89 4.01 10.29 10.78
C VAL A 89 5.18 10.23 9.81
N PRO A 90 6.16 11.16 9.88
CA PRO A 90 7.30 11.16 8.98
C PRO A 90 8.06 9.85 9.08
N TRP A 91 8.43 9.30 7.92
CA TRP A 91 9.31 8.15 7.86
C TRP A 91 10.73 8.63 8.11
N SER A 92 11.20 8.49 9.34
CA SER A 92 12.56 8.86 9.73
C SER A 92 13.56 7.71 9.54
N GLY A 93 13.29 6.81 8.57
CA GLY A 93 14.17 5.66 8.32
C GLY A 93 15.62 6.11 8.16
N LEU A 94 16.50 5.57 9.02
CA LEU A 94 17.94 5.79 9.03
C LEU A 94 18.57 5.59 7.64
#